data_AF-A0A417YIT0-F1
#
_entry.id   AF-A0A417YIT0-F1
#
_cell.length_a   1.000
_cell.length_b   1.000
_cell.length_c   1.000
_cell.angle_alpha   90.00
_cell.angle_beta   90.00
_cell.angle_gamma   90.00
#
_symmetry.space_group_name_H-M   'P 1'
#
loop_
_entity.id
_entity.type
_entity.pdbx_description
1 polymer ?
#
loop_
_entity_poly.entity_id
_entity_poly.type
_entity_poly.pdbx_seq_one_letter_code
_entity_poly.pdbx_strand_id
1 'polypeptide(L)' 'MRHYAILRLLLAAFFLYIAWPVIPSASTNTELIFWGGWLLFLVLVIGANLATLLQMTSPPVMEQEQYNELRRDNY' A
#
# COMPACT_ATOMS: atom_id res chain seq x y z
N MET A 1 -0.82 11.43 -5.53
CA MET A 1 -0.97 10.07 -4.99
C MET A 1 -1.51 10.00 -3.55
N ARG A 2 -1.56 11.10 -2.78
CA ARG A 2 -1.88 11.06 -1.34
C ARG A 2 -3.24 10.43 -1.04
N HIS A 3 -4.26 10.76 -1.84
CA HIS A 3 -5.60 10.18 -1.71
C HIS A 3 -5.63 8.67 -2.01
N TYR A 4 -4.88 8.23 -3.03
CA TYR A 4 -4.75 6.82 -3.38
C TYR A 4 -3.89 6.03 -2.39
N ALA A 5 -2.86 6.64 -1.80
CA ALA A 5 -2.08 6.03 -0.73
C ALA A 5 -2.95 5.78 0.51
N ILE A 6 -3.79 6.76 0.89
CA ILE A 6 -4.77 6.60 1.97
C ILE A 6 -5.77 5.48 1.64
N LEU A 7 -6.30 5.45 0.42
CA LEU A 7 -7.20 4.38 -0.02
C LEU A 7 -6.55 2.99 0.06
N ARG A 8 -5.28 2.87 -0.37
CA ARG A 8 -4.52 1.62 -0.29
C ARG A 8 -4.24 1.20 1.17
N LEU A 9 -3.96 2.15 2.06
CA LEU A 9 -3.80 1.89 3.49
C LEU A 9 -5.11 1.45 4.14
N LEU A 10 -6.23 2.08 3.80
CA LEU A 10 -7.56 1.67 4.25
C LEU A 10 -7.90 0.26 3.76
N LEU A 11 -7.58 -0.05 2.49
CA LEU A 11 -7.78 -1.39 1.92
C LEU A 11 -6.91 -2.44 2.63
N ALA A 12 -5.64 -2.12 2.92
CA ALA A 12 -4.75 -3.00 3.67
C ALA A 12 -5.28 -3.26 5.09
N ALA A 13 -5.76 -2.22 5.78
CA ALA A 13 -6.39 -2.34 7.09
C ALA A 13 -7.68 -3.17 7.03
N PHE A 14 -8.49 -3.01 5.97
CA PHE A 14 -9.70 -3.80 5.75
C PHE A 14 -9.38 -5.29 5.57
N PHE A 15 -8.37 -5.63 4.77
CA PHE A 15 -7.94 -7.02 4.61
C PHE A 15 -7.37 -7.60 5.91
N LEU A 16 -6.60 -6.81 6.68
CA LEU A 16 -6.15 -7.22 8.00
C LEU A 16 -7.32 -7.49 8.95
N TYR A 17 -8.32 -6.62 8.98
CA TYR A 17 -9.50 -6.80 9.81
C TYR A 17 -10.22 -8.12 9.51
N ILE A 18 -10.39 -8.46 8.23
CA ILE A 18 -11.03 -9.72 7.81
C ILE A 18 -10.14 -10.94 8.16
N ALA A 19 -8.83 -10.82 7.95
CA ALA A 19 -7.90 -11.91 8.20
C ALA A 19 -7.66 -12.16 9.69
N TRP A 20 -7.77 -11.13 10.53
CA TRP A 20 -7.41 -11.17 11.95
C TRP A 20 -8.02 -12.32 12.76
N PRO A 21 -9.32 -12.66 12.67
CA PRO A 21 -9.88 -13.80 13.40
C PRO A 21 -9.36 -15.16 12.90
N VAL A 22 -8.88 -15.24 11.66
CA VAL A 22 -8.43 -16.50 11.05
C VAL A 22 -6.96 -16.79 11.37
N ILE A 23 -6.11 -15.76 11.46
CA ILE A 23 -4.68 -15.93 11.75
C ILE A 23 -4.41 -16.78 13.01
N PRO A 24 -5.08 -16.56 14.17
CA PRO A 24 -4.87 -17.36 15.37
C PRO A 24 -5.31 -18.82 15.26
N SER A 25 -6.18 -19.14 14.29
CA SER A 25 -6.68 -20.51 14.07
C SER A 25 -5.71 -21.38 13.27
N ALA A 26 -4.61 -20.80 12.75
CA ALA A 26 -3.57 -21.53 12.05
C ALA A 26 -2.93 -22.59 12.95
N SER A 27 -3.07 -23.85 12.57
CA SER A 27 -2.63 -25.01 13.37
C SER A 27 -1.58 -25.85 12.65
N THR A 28 -1.53 -25.77 11.32
CA THR A 28 -0.55 -26.49 10.51
C THR A 28 0.67 -25.62 10.18
N ASN A 29 1.83 -26.26 9.98
CA ASN A 29 3.05 -25.56 9.58
C ASN A 29 2.87 -24.75 8.28
N THR A 30 2.09 -25.28 7.32
CA THR A 30 1.81 -24.61 6.06
C THR A 30 1.01 -23.32 6.26
N GLU A 31 -0.02 -23.36 7.11
CA GLU A 31 -0.81 -22.16 7.46
C GLU A 31 0.03 -21.12 8.18
N LEU A 32 0.91 -21.54 9.10
CA LEU A 32 1.81 -20.64 9.81
C LEU A 32 2.77 -19.92 8.85
N ILE A 33 3.37 -20.64 7.90
CA ILE A 33 4.25 -20.05 6.88
C ILE A 33 3.46 -19.09 5.99
N PHE A 34 2.25 -19.48 5.57
CA PHE A 34 1.38 -18.64 4.75
C PHE A 34 1.04 -17.33 5.46
N TRP A 35 0.52 -17.40 6.69
CA TRP A 35 0.13 -16.21 7.44
C TRP A 35 1.33 -15.34 7.83
N GLY A 36 2.49 -15.95 8.12
CA GLY A 36 3.74 -15.22 8.33
C GLY A 36 4.17 -14.44 7.08
N GLY A 37 4.15 -15.08 5.92
CA GLY A 37 4.45 -14.43 4.63
C GLY A 37 3.42 -13.35 4.27
N TRP A 38 2.14 -13.61 4.54
CA TRP A 38 1.06 -12.66 4.33
C TRP A 38 1.22 -11.40 5.20
N LEU A 39 1.58 -11.56 6.47
CA LEU A 39 1.86 -10.44 7.38
C LEU A 39 3.10 -9.64 6.95
N LEU A 40 4.16 -10.32 6.51
CA LEU A 40 5.35 -9.65 5.96
C LEU A 40 4.98 -8.82 4.73
N PHE A 41 4.20 -9.39 3.80
CA PHE A 41 3.71 -8.67 2.63
C PHE A 41 2.87 -7.45 3.02
N LEU A 42 1.97 -7.59 3.99
CA LEU A 42 1.17 -6.49 4.50
C LEU A 42 2.05 -5.34 5.03
N VAL A 43 3.10 -5.64 5.79
CA VAL A 43 4.06 -4.65 6.30
C VAL A 43 4.75 -3.92 5.14
N LEU A 44 5.18 -4.63 4.10
CA LEU A 44 5.78 -4.01 2.90
C LEU A 44 4.80 -3.08 2.18
N VAL A 45 3.53 -3.49 2.03
CA VAL A 45 2.48 -2.67 1.44
C VAL A 45 2.25 -1.40 2.26
N ILE A 46 2.13 -1.52 3.58
CA ILE A 46 1.94 -0.36 4.47
C ILE A 46 3.16 0.57 4.36
N GLY A 47 4.38 0.03 4.46
CA GLY A 47 5.61 0.82 4.40
C GLY A 47 5.78 1.60 3.09
N ALA A 48 5.54 0.97 1.95
CA ALA A 48 5.66 1.62 0.64
C ALA A 48 4.64 2.76 0.45
N ASN A 49 3.39 2.55 0.90
CA ASN A 49 2.35 3.57 0.83
C ASN A 49 2.60 4.71 1.83
N LEU A 50 3.14 4.40 3.01
CA LEU A 50 3.53 5.40 4.00
C LEU A 50 4.72 6.25 3.51
N ALA A 51 5.73 5.63 2.91
CA ALA A 51 6.85 6.34 2.27
C ALA A 51 6.37 7.33 1.19
N THR A 52 5.37 6.92 0.40
CA THR A 52 4.71 7.79 -0.60
C THR A 52 3.96 8.95 0.07
N LEU A 53 3.28 8.69 1.20
CA LEU A 53 2.57 9.73 1.97
C LEU A 53 3.55 10.75 2.56
N LEU A 54 4.71 10.29 3.02
CA LEU A 54 5.80 11.10 3.60
C LEU A 54 6.67 11.78 2.54
N GLN A 55 6.34 11.66 1.24
CA GLN A 55 7.10 12.22 0.12
C GLN A 55 8.57 11.76 0.09
N MET A 56 8.87 10.58 0.64
CA MET A 56 10.21 9.97 0.57
C MET A 56 10.48 9.35 -0.80
N THR A 57 9.48 9.31 -1.67
CA THR A 57 9.55 8.81 -3.05
C THR A 57 9.08 9.87 -4.04
N SER A 58 9.74 9.93 -5.19
CA SER A 58 9.38 10.83 -6.29
C SER A 58 7.93 10.59 -6.76
N PRO A 59 7.19 11.65 -7.14
CA PRO A 59 5.85 11.50 -7.67
C PRO A 59 5.87 10.63 -8.93
N PRO A 60 4.88 9.74 -9.13
CA PRO A 60 4.84 8.84 -10.27
C PRO A 60 4.68 9.60 -11.58
N VAL A 61 5.14 8.98 -12.68
CA VAL A 61 5.26 9.61 -14.02
C VAL A 61 3.95 10.24 -14.50
N MET A 62 2.79 9.61 -14.26
CA MET A 62 1.49 10.20 -14.62
C MET A 62 1.22 11.57 -13.97
N GLU A 63 1.67 11.80 -12.73
CA GLU A 63 1.48 13.12 -12.09
C GLU A 63 2.46 14.14 -12.69
N GLN A 64 3.65 13.70 -13.10
CA GLN A 64 4.62 14.55 -13.80
C GLN A 64 4.10 14.99 -15.18
N GLU A 65 3.39 14.11 -15.89
CA GLU A 65 2.75 14.43 -17.18
C GLU A 65 1.70 15.53 -17.02
N GLN A 66 0.82 15.44 -16.01
CA GLN A 66 -0.17 16.50 -15.74
C GLN A 66 0.46 17.86 -15.44
N TYR A 67 1.55 17.91 -14.67
CA TYR A 67 2.28 19.17 -14.44
C TYR A 67 2.93 19.71 -15.71
N ASN A 68 3.40 18.83 -16.60
CA ASN A 68 4.02 19.23 -17.87
C ASN A 68 2.98 19.72 -18.89
N GLU A 69 1.80 19.12 -18.95
CA GLU A 69 0.69 19.58 -19.79
C GLU A 69 0.23 20.99 -19.36
N LEU A 70 0.00 21.20 -18.06
CA LEU A 70 -0.38 22.52 -17.52
C LEU A 70 0.69 23.60 -17.77
N ARG A 71 1.97 23.21 -17.78
CA ARG A 71 3.09 24.14 -18.06
C ARG A 71 3.22 24.46 -19.55
N ARG A 72 2.84 23.53 -20.41
CA ARG A 72 2.89 23.66 -21.87
C ARG A 72 1.75 24.51 -22.42
N ASP A 73 0.58 24.51 -21.78
CA ASP A 73 -0.56 25.36 -22.15
C ASP A 73 -0.40 26.84 -21.74
N ASN A 74 0.60 27.17 -20.91
CA ASN A 74 0.91 28.55 -20.48
C ASN A 74 2.03 29.22 -21.31
N TYR A 75 2.41 28.64 -22.46
CA TYR A 75 3.38 29.18 -23.42
C TYR A 75 2.75 29.28 -24.81
#